data_AF-A0A257JUW4-F1
#
_entry.id   AF-A0A257JUW4-F1
#
_cell.length_a   1.000
_cell.length_b   1.000
_cell.length_c   1.000
_cell.angle_alpha   90.00
_cell.angle_beta   90.00
_cell.angle_gamma   90.00
#
_symmetry.space_group_name_H-M   'P 1'
#
loop_
_entity.id
_entity.type
_entity.pdbx_description
1 polymer ?
#
loop_
_entity_poly.entity_id
_entity_poly.type
_entity_poly.pdbx_seq_one_letter_code
_entity_poly.pdbx_strand_id
1 'polypeptide(L)'
;MLSCKSNLDQSFEKENEDLKNEYKSQHRNFLEANSSKLSAQQMVNSMDSITEIYSVTKNKALATKYVESKSGIKRLNFLKKHFKKNELKSLLKRVPKSIQKDTNYISIKTYVEN
;
A
#
# COMPACT_ATOMS: atom_id res chain seq x y z
N MET A 1 0.25 11.90 31.30
CA MET A 1 -0.75 11.91 30.22
C MET A 1 -0.08 11.45 28.93
N LEU A 2 -0.08 10.13 28.67
CA LEU A 2 0.51 9.54 27.47
C LEU A 2 -0.45 9.72 26.31
N SER A 3 -0.02 10.58 25.37
CA SER A 3 -0.65 10.87 24.09
C SER A 3 -1.16 9.60 23.40
N CYS A 4 -2.48 9.52 23.18
CA CYS A 4 -3.10 8.59 22.24
C CYS A 4 -2.64 8.92 20.81
N LYS A 5 -1.39 8.62 20.46
CA LYS A 5 -1.02 8.44 19.05
C LYS A 5 -1.96 7.36 18.50
N SER A 6 -2.67 7.66 17.41
CA SER A 6 -3.76 6.82 16.91
C SER A 6 -3.30 5.35 16.82
N ASN A 7 -4.05 4.44 17.45
CA ASN A 7 -3.76 3.00 17.44
C ASN A 7 -3.66 2.46 15.99
N LEU A 8 -4.36 3.13 15.05
CA LEU A 8 -4.35 2.78 13.64
C LEU A 8 -3.02 3.06 12.94
N ASP A 9 -2.35 4.20 13.20
CA ASP A 9 -1.04 4.47 12.58
C ASP A 9 0.03 3.51 13.12
N GLN A 10 0.00 3.15 14.41
CA GLN A 10 0.90 2.14 14.96
C GLN A 10 0.68 0.76 14.34
N SER A 11 -0.60 0.36 14.21
CA SER A 11 -0.96 -0.91 13.57
C SER A 11 -0.59 -0.92 12.08
N PHE A 12 -0.74 0.21 11.39
CA PHE A 12 -0.27 0.38 10.02
C PHE A 12 1.23 0.16 9.89
N GLU A 13 2.04 0.80 10.74
CA GLU A 13 3.51 0.67 10.65
C GLU A 13 3.96 -0.77 10.90
N LYS A 14 3.32 -1.47 11.85
CA LYS A 14 3.59 -2.89 12.09
C LYS A 14 3.30 -3.73 10.85
N GLU A 15 2.09 -3.62 10.27
CA GLU A 15 1.74 -4.40 9.07
C GLU A 15 2.55 -4.01 7.83
N ASN A 16 3.00 -2.75 7.75
CA ASN A 16 3.91 -2.31 6.70
C ASN A 16 5.29 -2.97 6.83
N GLU A 17 5.83 -3.12 8.04
CA GLU A 17 7.06 -3.87 8.26
C GLU A 17 6.88 -5.36 7.99
N ASP A 18 5.76 -5.96 8.42
CA ASP A 18 5.42 -7.35 8.11
C ASP A 18 5.37 -7.57 6.59
N LEU A 19 4.75 -6.65 5.84
CA LEU A 19 4.68 -6.69 4.37
C LEU A 19 6.06 -6.60 3.71
N LYS A 20 6.96 -5.76 4.22
CA LYS A 20 8.35 -5.66 3.72
C LYS A 20 9.12 -6.94 3.96
N ASN A 21 8.93 -7.56 5.13
CA ASN A 21 9.59 -8.81 5.48
C ASN A 21 9.06 -9.98 4.63
N GLU A 22 7.74 -10.02 4.42
CA GLU A 22 7.09 -10.99 3.54
C GLU A 22 7.63 -10.87 2.11
N TYR A 23 7.72 -9.66 1.56
CA TYR A 23 8.30 -9.42 0.22
C TYR A 23 9.72 -9.97 0.11
N LYS A 24 10.61 -9.60 1.05
CA LYS A 24 12.00 -10.09 1.06
C LYS A 24 12.08 -11.61 1.14
N SER A 25 11.22 -12.22 1.94
CA SER A 25 11.17 -13.68 2.09
C SER A 25 10.69 -14.34 0.80
N GLN A 26 9.59 -13.87 0.20
CA GLN A 26 9.09 -14.44 -1.07
C GLN A 26 10.10 -14.30 -2.21
N HIS A 27 10.74 -13.14 -2.30
CA HIS A 27 11.78 -12.88 -3.30
C HIS A 27 12.96 -13.84 -3.13
N ARG A 28 13.43 -14.07 -1.90
CA ARG A 28 14.52 -15.01 -1.62
C ARG A 28 14.12 -16.45 -1.92
N ASN A 29 12.97 -16.88 -1.38
CA ASN A 29 12.47 -18.25 -1.55
C ASN A 29 12.27 -18.57 -3.04
N PHE A 30 11.77 -17.62 -3.83
CA PHE A 30 11.61 -17.80 -5.26
C PHE A 30 12.95 -18.00 -5.98
N LEU A 31 13.96 -17.16 -5.69
CA LEU A 31 15.29 -17.29 -6.30
C LEU A 31 15.97 -18.60 -5.91
N GLU A 32 15.92 -18.98 -4.63
CA GLU A 32 16.48 -20.24 -4.14
C GLU A 32 15.81 -21.45 -4.83
N ALA A 33 14.49 -21.42 -5.01
CA ALA A 33 13.76 -22.52 -5.60
C ALA A 33 13.91 -22.64 -7.13
N ASN A 34 14.21 -21.54 -7.84
CA ASN A 34 14.08 -21.47 -9.30
C ASN A 34 15.34 -21.03 -10.06
N SER A 35 16.40 -20.56 -9.37
CA SER A 35 17.61 -20.02 -10.02
C SER A 35 18.29 -20.97 -11.01
N SER A 36 18.20 -22.29 -10.78
CA SER A 36 18.74 -23.31 -11.68
C SER A 36 17.71 -23.93 -12.64
N LYS A 37 16.42 -23.56 -12.51
CA LYS A 37 15.30 -24.22 -13.22
C LYS A 37 14.70 -23.36 -14.32
N LEU A 38 14.81 -22.04 -14.23
CA LEU A 38 14.23 -21.10 -15.17
C LEU A 38 15.32 -20.42 -16.01
N SER A 39 14.98 -20.08 -17.25
CA SER A 39 15.79 -19.16 -18.03
C SER A 39 15.82 -17.77 -17.40
N ALA A 40 16.84 -16.97 -17.75
CA ALA A 40 16.96 -15.59 -17.30
C ALA A 40 15.68 -14.76 -17.59
N GLN A 41 15.07 -14.91 -18.76
CA GLN A 41 13.84 -14.19 -19.10
C GLN A 41 12.64 -14.61 -18.24
N GLN A 42 12.47 -15.91 -18.00
CA GLN A 42 11.41 -16.41 -17.12
C GLN A 42 11.61 -15.97 -15.67
N MET A 43 12.86 -15.90 -15.22
CA MET A 43 13.23 -15.36 -13.91
C MET A 43 12.77 -13.90 -13.79
N VAL A 44 13.17 -13.04 -14.74
CA VAL A 44 12.79 -11.62 -14.74
C VAL A 44 11.28 -11.44 -14.71
N ASN A 45 10.54 -12.11 -15.61
CA ASN A 45 9.08 -11.99 -15.67
C ASN A 45 8.39 -12.42 -14.35
N SER A 46 8.91 -13.47 -13.71
CA SER A 46 8.35 -13.96 -12.45
C SER A 46 8.67 -13.02 -11.29
N MET A 47 9.87 -12.44 -11.28
CA MET A 47 10.28 -11.45 -10.30
C MET A 47 9.49 -10.14 -10.43
N ASP A 48 9.21 -9.71 -11.66
CA ASP A 48 8.34 -8.56 -11.93
C ASP A 48 6.94 -8.81 -11.40
N SER A 49 6.40 -10.04 -11.57
CA SER A 49 5.09 -10.43 -11.04
C SER A 49 5.05 -10.38 -9.51
N ILE A 50 6.10 -10.89 -8.83
CA ILE A 50 6.22 -10.77 -7.36
C ILE A 50 6.28 -9.29 -6.97
N THR A 51 7.09 -8.51 -7.66
CA THR A 51 7.26 -7.07 -7.39
C THR A 51 5.95 -6.32 -7.53
N GLU A 52 5.14 -6.61 -8.56
CA GLU A 52 3.83 -5.99 -8.78
C GLU A 52 2.85 -6.33 -7.65
N ILE A 53 2.77 -7.60 -7.23
CA ILE A 53 1.91 -8.03 -6.12
C ILE A 53 2.22 -7.24 -4.85
N TYR A 54 3.51 -7.10 -4.51
CA TYR A 54 3.91 -6.43 -3.27
C TYR A 54 3.89 -4.91 -3.39
N SER A 55 4.28 -4.33 -4.51
CA SER A 55 4.36 -2.87 -4.71
C SER A 55 2.99 -2.24 -4.95
N VAL A 56 2.06 -2.98 -5.57
CA VAL A 56 0.72 -2.49 -5.92
C VAL A 56 -0.35 -3.21 -5.12
N THR A 57 -0.58 -4.51 -5.34
CA THR A 57 -1.79 -5.19 -4.84
C THR A 57 -1.89 -5.20 -3.31
N LYS A 58 -0.87 -5.71 -2.61
CA LYS A 58 -0.87 -5.75 -1.14
C LYS A 58 -0.81 -4.35 -0.54
N ASN A 59 -0.11 -3.44 -1.21
CA ASN A 59 0.01 -2.05 -0.82
C ASN A 59 -1.33 -1.28 -0.93
N LYS A 60 -2.14 -1.58 -1.96
CA LYS A 60 -3.52 -1.08 -2.11
C LYS A 60 -4.42 -1.59 -0.98
N ALA A 61 -4.30 -2.87 -0.63
CA ALA A 61 -5.05 -3.47 0.47
C ALA A 61 -4.72 -2.79 1.80
N LEU A 62 -3.43 -2.59 2.10
CA LEU A 62 -2.98 -1.91 3.30
C LEU A 62 -3.47 -0.46 3.38
N ALA A 63 -3.37 0.30 2.28
CA ALA A 63 -3.90 1.67 2.20
C ALA A 63 -5.41 1.74 2.44
N THR A 64 -6.16 0.77 1.90
CA THR A 64 -7.62 0.67 2.03
C THR A 64 -8.05 0.32 3.45
N LYS A 65 -7.33 -0.61 4.08
CA LYS A 65 -7.58 -1.05 5.46
C LYS A 65 -7.40 0.12 6.44
N TYR A 66 -6.34 0.90 6.25
CA TYR A 66 -5.95 1.99 7.15
C TYR A 66 -6.32 3.38 6.65
N VAL A 67 -7.31 3.52 5.76
CA VAL A 67 -7.73 4.80 5.17
C VAL A 67 -8.20 5.84 6.19
N GLU A 68 -8.52 5.40 7.42
CA GLU A 68 -8.92 6.26 8.54
C GLU A 68 -7.74 6.79 9.36
N SER A 69 -6.50 6.47 8.94
CA SER A 69 -5.24 6.89 9.56
C SER A 69 -4.45 7.83 8.63
N LYS A 70 -3.51 8.60 9.19
CA LYS A 70 -2.67 9.50 8.38
C LYS A 70 -1.72 8.72 7.48
N SER A 71 -1.10 7.65 8.01
CA SER A 71 -0.20 6.80 7.24
C SER A 71 -0.93 6.07 6.10
N GLY A 72 -2.14 5.57 6.34
CA GLY A 72 -2.96 4.96 5.29
C GLY A 72 -3.37 5.94 4.20
N ILE A 73 -3.73 7.18 4.55
CA ILE A 73 -4.02 8.23 3.56
C ILE A 73 -2.80 8.64 2.75
N LYS A 74 -1.64 8.75 3.39
CA LYS A 74 -0.37 8.99 2.70
C LYS A 74 -0.06 7.87 1.71
N ARG A 75 -0.24 6.60 2.11
CA ARG A 75 -0.07 5.44 1.21
C ARG A 75 -1.08 5.45 0.07
N LEU A 76 -2.35 5.77 0.35
CA LEU A 76 -3.40 5.88 -0.65
C LEU A 76 -3.07 6.96 -1.69
N ASN A 77 -2.54 8.11 -1.26
CA ASN A 77 -2.12 9.19 -2.15
C ASN A 77 -0.99 8.76 -3.10
N PHE A 78 -0.01 8.02 -2.59
CA PHE A 78 1.06 7.45 -3.41
C PHE A 78 0.50 6.48 -4.47
N LEU A 79 -0.47 5.65 -4.08
CA LEU A 79 -1.04 4.60 -4.94
C LEU A 79 -2.23 5.05 -5.80
N LYS A 80 -2.67 6.31 -5.71
CA LYS A 80 -3.96 6.76 -6.28
C LYS A 80 -4.14 6.45 -7.77
N LYS A 81 -3.05 6.42 -8.55
CA LYS A 81 -3.06 6.06 -9.98
C LYS A 81 -3.42 4.58 -10.24
N HIS A 82 -3.28 3.71 -9.24
CA HIS A 82 -3.61 2.30 -9.31
C HIS A 82 -5.03 1.99 -8.81
N PHE A 83 -5.82 3.00 -8.45
CA PHE A 83 -7.22 2.85 -8.07
C PHE A 83 -8.14 3.45 -9.14
N LYS A 84 -9.34 2.90 -9.27
CA LYS A 84 -10.37 3.57 -10.06
C LYS A 84 -10.87 4.81 -9.30
N LYS A 85 -11.24 5.87 -10.03
CA LYS A 85 -11.75 7.12 -9.43
C LYS A 85 -12.97 6.88 -8.52
N ASN A 86 -13.90 5.99 -8.90
CA ASN A 86 -15.05 5.64 -8.06
C ASN A 86 -14.68 4.89 -6.76
N GLU A 87 -13.64 4.04 -6.80
CA GLU A 87 -13.09 3.39 -5.59
C GLU A 87 -12.53 4.45 -4.64
N LEU A 88 -11.70 5.37 -5.15
CA LEU A 88 -11.16 6.48 -4.37
C LEU A 88 -12.27 7.35 -3.76
N LYS A 89 -13.29 7.74 -4.52
CA LYS A 89 -14.45 8.50 -4.01
C LYS A 89 -15.13 7.77 -2.85
N SER A 90 -15.25 6.45 -2.92
CA SER A 90 -15.86 5.63 -1.87
C SER A 90 -14.98 5.55 -0.63
N LEU A 91 -13.66 5.40 -0.81
CA LEU A 91 -12.68 5.39 0.28
C LEU A 91 -12.60 6.73 1.01
N LEU A 92 -12.62 7.86 0.29
CA LEU A 92 -12.56 9.19 0.89
C LEU A 92 -13.73 9.50 1.83
N LYS A 93 -14.90 8.85 1.64
CA LYS A 93 -16.06 8.99 2.55
C LYS A 93 -15.79 8.44 3.95
N ARG A 94 -14.85 7.49 4.09
CA ARG A 94 -14.48 6.88 5.37
C ARG A 94 -13.52 7.76 6.17
N VAL A 95 -12.84 8.72 5.53
CA VAL A 95 -11.77 9.50 6.15
C VAL A 95 -12.34 10.44 7.23
N PRO A 96 -11.85 10.36 8.49
CA PRO A 96 -12.29 11.23 9.57
C PRO A 96 -12.07 12.71 9.24
N LYS A 97 -12.99 13.58 9.69
CA LYS A 97 -12.90 15.04 9.48
C LYS A 97 -11.56 15.64 9.94
N SER A 98 -10.93 15.07 10.97
CA SER A 98 -9.61 15.47 11.47
C SER A 98 -8.47 15.26 10.47
N ILE A 99 -8.62 14.34 9.50
CA ILE A 99 -7.62 14.02 8.47
C ILE A 99 -7.97 14.69 7.13
N GLN A 100 -9.22 15.11 6.91
CA GLN A 100 -9.63 15.75 5.64
C GLN A 100 -8.93 17.08 5.33
N LYS A 101 -8.27 17.69 6.32
CA LYS A 101 -7.43 18.89 6.13
C LYS A 101 -6.00 18.56 5.72
N ASP A 102 -5.61 17.28 5.69
CA ASP A 102 -4.28 16.81 5.32
C ASP A 102 -4.03 17.00 3.82
N THR A 103 -2.81 17.39 3.45
CA THR A 103 -2.43 17.63 2.05
C THR A 103 -2.54 16.38 1.19
N ASN A 104 -2.34 15.18 1.76
CA ASN A 104 -2.54 13.92 1.05
C ASN A 104 -4.02 13.69 0.73
N TYR A 105 -4.92 13.95 1.69
CA TYR A 105 -6.36 13.85 1.45
C TYR A 105 -6.79 14.82 0.35
N ILE A 106 -6.38 16.09 0.45
CA ILE A 106 -6.70 17.12 -0.54
C ILE A 106 -6.20 16.71 -1.93
N SER A 107 -4.96 16.21 -2.02
CA SER A 107 -4.38 15.75 -3.28
C SER A 107 -5.15 14.58 -3.91
N ILE A 108 -5.62 13.63 -3.09
CA ILE A 108 -6.48 12.55 -3.61
C ILE A 108 -7.82 13.13 -4.06
N LYS A 109 -8.46 13.97 -3.25
CA LYS A 109 -9.76 14.60 -3.56
C LYS A 109 -9.71 15.33 -4.91
N THR A 110 -8.72 16.19 -5.12
CA THR A 110 -8.50 16.89 -6.39
C THR A 110 -8.29 15.92 -7.56
N TYR A 111 -7.56 14.83 -7.35
CA TYR A 111 -7.34 13.80 -8.38
C TYR A 111 -8.61 13.06 -8.81
N VAL A 112 -9.60 12.93 -7.91
CA VAL A 112 -10.88 12.26 -8.23
C VAL A 112 -11.95 13.19 -8.80
N GLU A 113 -11.79 14.50 -8.60
CA GLU A 113 -12.71 15.54 -9.07
C GLU A 113 -12.36 16.06 -10.47
N ASN A 114 -11.06 16.12 -10.78
CA ASN A 114 -10.55 16.21 -12.17
C ASN A 114 -10.54 14.82 -12.81
#